data_AF-A0A7G5M4G8-F1
#
_entry.id   AF-A0A7G5M4G8-F1
#
_cell.length_a   1.000
_cell.length_b   1.000
_cell.length_c   1.000
_cell.angle_alpha   90.00
_cell.angle_beta   90.00
_cell.angle_gamma   90.00
#
_symmetry.space_group_name_H-M   'P 1'
#
loop_
_entity.id
_entity.type
_entity.pdbx_description
1 polymer ?
#
loop_
_entity_poly.entity_id
_entity_poly.type
_entity_poly.pdbx_seq_one_letter_code
_entity_poly.pdbx_strand_id
1 'polypeptide(L)'
;NAVEYFVSYYDYYQPEAYVPSSDTFIEKDSSINEHIEQMRLSATKTLLSRRDSLVVATVSAIYGLGAPEDYLSLRLILSVGEHIDQRKLIRHLSDLQYTRNEFELTRGAFRVRGEVLDVFPAESDTEALRIELFDGDIEQLTLFDPLTGERLRGAARYTVYPKTHYATTRERTLSGVDAIKEELKERLEQLYSANKLVEAHSFA
;
A
#
# COMPACT_ATOMS: atom_id res chain seq x y z
N ASN A 1 -7.28 -24.61 -2.22
CA ASN A 1 -6.70 -24.22 -0.91
C ASN A 1 -5.51 -23.32 -1.14
N ALA A 2 -5.69 -22.01 -0.92
CA ALA A 2 -4.58 -21.06 -0.85
C ALA A 2 -4.11 -20.96 0.60
N VAL A 3 -2.82 -21.17 0.85
CA VAL A 3 -2.21 -21.08 2.18
C VAL A 3 -1.30 -19.87 2.19
N GLU A 4 -1.55 -18.94 3.12
CA GLU A 4 -0.89 -17.64 3.18
C GLU A 4 -0.28 -17.39 4.57
N TYR A 5 0.65 -16.44 4.65
CA TYR A 5 1.32 -16.07 5.90
C TYR A 5 1.04 -14.61 6.26
N PHE A 6 0.76 -14.35 7.54
CA PHE A 6 0.51 -13.01 8.05
C PHE A 6 1.23 -12.78 9.38
N VAL A 7 2.47 -12.28 9.30
CA VAL A 7 3.34 -12.04 10.46
C VAL A 7 3.86 -10.61 10.46
N SER A 8 4.56 -10.18 11.51
CA SER A 8 5.21 -8.87 11.52
C SER A 8 6.17 -8.74 10.34
N TYR A 9 6.06 -7.67 9.55
CA TYR A 9 7.02 -7.40 8.47
C TYR A 9 8.29 -6.71 8.94
N TYR A 10 8.44 -6.45 10.24
CA TYR A 10 9.65 -5.82 10.77
C TYR A 10 10.71 -6.87 11.09
N ASP A 11 11.89 -6.76 10.48
CA ASP A 11 13.09 -7.51 10.89
C ASP A 11 13.63 -6.96 12.22
N TYR A 12 13.51 -5.65 12.39
CA TYR A 12 13.84 -4.92 13.60
C TYR A 12 12.79 -3.84 13.87
N TYR A 13 12.39 -3.68 15.13
CA TYR A 13 11.43 -2.66 15.53
C TYR A 13 11.73 -2.13 16.93
N GLN A 14 12.00 -0.84 17.01
CA GLN A 14 12.06 -0.04 18.22
C GLN A 14 10.87 0.93 18.23
N PRO A 15 9.95 0.83 19.20
CA PRO A 15 8.86 1.78 19.33
C PRO A 15 9.38 3.14 19.77
N GLU A 16 8.63 4.18 19.41
CA GLU A 16 8.79 5.49 20.04
C GLU A 16 8.40 5.40 21.52
N ALA A 17 9.25 5.93 22.39
CA ALA A 17 8.98 5.91 23.82
C ALA A 17 9.63 7.11 24.53
N TYR A 18 8.99 7.57 25.60
CA TYR A 18 9.58 8.54 26.52
C TYR A 18 9.76 7.88 27.89
N VAL A 19 10.97 7.96 28.45
CA VAL A 19 11.35 7.37 29.74
C VAL A 19 11.48 8.48 30.79
N PRO A 20 10.48 8.67 31.68
CA PRO A 20 10.47 9.82 32.59
C PRO A 20 11.59 9.80 33.62
N SER A 21 12.05 8.62 34.06
CA SER A 21 13.08 8.49 35.09
C SER A 21 14.45 9.01 34.64
N SER A 22 14.72 8.99 33.33
CA SER A 22 15.99 9.43 32.74
C SER A 22 15.81 10.61 31.79
N ASP A 23 14.59 11.17 31.71
CA ASP A 23 14.20 12.23 30.76
C ASP A 23 14.69 11.94 29.33
N THR A 24 14.45 10.71 28.87
CA THR A 24 15.00 10.23 27.59
C THR A 24 13.87 9.98 26.60
N PHE A 25 13.94 10.63 25.46
CA PHE A 25 13.13 10.29 24.30
C PHE A 25 13.87 9.28 23.42
N ILE A 26 13.19 8.20 23.08
CA ILE A 26 13.66 7.12 22.22
C ILE A 26 12.88 7.23 20.93
N GLU A 27 13.56 7.60 19.85
CA GLU A 27 12.96 7.66 18.52
C GLU A 27 12.55 6.27 18.03
N LYS A 28 11.47 6.25 17.24
CA LYS A 28 11.10 5.06 16.50
C LYS A 28 12.20 4.74 15.49
N ASP A 29 12.66 3.49 15.51
CA ASP A 29 13.57 2.95 14.50
C ASP A 29 13.08 1.58 14.07
N SER A 30 13.13 1.28 12.77
CA SER A 30 12.59 0.02 12.26
C SER A 30 13.15 -0.34 10.90
N SER A 31 13.31 -1.63 10.65
CA SER A 31 13.66 -2.19 9.35
C SER A 31 12.53 -3.08 8.83
N ILE A 32 12.08 -2.83 7.60
CA ILE A 32 10.99 -3.58 6.96
C ILE A 32 11.57 -4.66 6.06
N ASN A 33 11.00 -5.86 6.15
CA ASN A 33 11.23 -6.96 5.26
C ASN A 33 10.20 -6.98 4.13
N GLU A 34 10.62 -6.60 2.93
CA GLU A 34 9.74 -6.47 1.77
C GLU A 34 9.06 -7.79 1.37
N HIS A 35 9.73 -8.93 1.60
CA HIS A 35 9.15 -10.24 1.29
C HIS A 35 8.01 -10.57 2.25
N ILE A 36 8.16 -10.30 3.56
CA ILE A 36 7.08 -10.48 4.52
C ILE A 36 5.93 -9.50 4.25
N GLU A 37 6.23 -8.25 3.90
CA GLU A 37 5.19 -7.27 3.55
C GLU A 37 4.34 -7.77 2.37
N GLN A 38 4.96 -8.28 1.32
CA GLN A 38 4.22 -8.87 0.20
C GLN A 38 3.41 -10.09 0.61
N MET A 39 3.93 -11.00 1.44
CA MET A 39 3.14 -12.13 1.92
C MET A 39 1.89 -11.68 2.67
N ARG A 40 1.97 -10.60 3.46
CA ARG A 40 0.80 -10.02 4.12
C ARG A 40 -0.20 -9.44 3.12
N LEU A 41 0.27 -8.75 2.07
CA LEU A 41 -0.59 -8.23 1.01
C LEU A 41 -1.28 -9.37 0.25
N SER A 42 -0.53 -10.44 -0.06
CA SER A 42 -1.05 -11.67 -0.68
C SER A 42 -2.14 -12.29 0.19
N ALA A 43 -1.89 -12.44 1.51
CA ALA A 43 -2.86 -12.96 2.46
C ALA A 43 -4.18 -12.16 2.45
N THR A 44 -4.10 -10.83 2.50
CA THR A 44 -5.29 -9.97 2.45
C THR A 44 -6.03 -10.06 1.12
N LYS A 45 -5.33 -10.05 -0.02
CA LYS A 45 -5.95 -10.26 -1.34
C LYS A 45 -6.66 -11.61 -1.41
N THR A 46 -6.01 -12.67 -0.95
CA THR A 46 -6.55 -14.03 -0.96
C THR A 46 -7.81 -14.12 -0.10
N LEU A 47 -7.82 -13.55 1.10
CA LEU A 47 -9.01 -13.51 1.95
C LEU A 47 -10.18 -12.74 1.32
N LEU A 48 -9.90 -11.65 0.60
CA LEU A 48 -10.93 -10.80 0.00
C LEU A 48 -11.44 -11.32 -1.34
N SER A 49 -10.68 -12.14 -2.05
CA SER A 49 -11.01 -12.60 -3.40
C SER A 49 -11.59 -14.01 -3.49
N ARG A 50 -11.37 -14.87 -2.49
CA ARG A 50 -11.81 -16.28 -2.51
C ARG A 50 -12.13 -16.82 -1.12
N ARG A 51 -12.95 -17.87 -1.07
CA ARG A 51 -13.41 -18.50 0.18
C ARG A 51 -12.56 -19.66 0.66
N ASP A 52 -11.75 -20.29 -0.21
CA ASP A 52 -10.95 -21.48 0.12
C ASP A 52 -9.50 -21.11 0.51
N SER A 53 -9.40 -20.27 1.55
CA SER A 53 -8.14 -19.71 2.05
C SER A 53 -7.87 -20.12 3.51
N LEU A 54 -6.59 -20.30 3.82
CA LEU A 54 -6.08 -20.52 5.18
C LEU A 54 -4.91 -19.56 5.39
N VAL A 55 -4.94 -18.79 6.48
CA VAL A 55 -3.87 -17.86 6.83
C VAL A 55 -3.21 -18.32 8.13
N VAL A 56 -1.91 -18.54 8.10
CA VAL A 56 -1.09 -18.77 9.29
C VAL A 56 -0.60 -17.42 9.78
N ALA A 57 -1.03 -17.00 10.96
CA ALA A 57 -0.76 -15.67 11.48
C ALA A 57 -0.14 -15.66 12.88
N THR A 58 0.64 -14.63 13.17
CA THR A 58 1.05 -14.30 14.55
C THR A 58 0.06 -13.32 15.18
N VAL A 59 0.37 -12.83 16.38
CA VAL A 59 -0.36 -11.71 17.02
C VAL A 59 -0.45 -10.46 16.14
N SER A 60 0.31 -10.36 15.05
CA SER A 60 0.13 -9.28 14.08
C SER A 60 -1.29 -9.20 13.51
N ALA A 61 -2.06 -10.30 13.53
CA ALA A 61 -3.45 -10.31 13.07
C ALA A 61 -4.42 -9.48 13.92
N ILE A 62 -4.03 -9.10 15.16
CA ILE A 62 -4.85 -8.23 16.02
C ILE A 62 -4.42 -6.76 15.98
N TYR A 63 -3.39 -6.42 15.19
CA TYR A 63 -2.98 -5.04 14.98
C TYR A 63 -3.81 -4.39 13.87
N GLY A 64 -4.02 -3.08 13.99
CA GLY A 64 -4.84 -2.31 13.06
C GLY A 64 -4.32 -2.36 11.62
N LEU A 65 -5.23 -2.51 10.68
CA LEU A 65 -5.02 -2.27 9.24
C LEU A 65 -5.97 -1.15 8.81
N GLY A 66 -5.78 -0.63 7.60
CA GLY A 66 -6.78 0.23 6.97
C GLY A 66 -8.13 -0.48 6.83
N ALA A 67 -9.19 0.32 6.72
CA ALA A 67 -10.54 -0.19 6.58
C ALA A 67 -10.64 -1.07 5.31
N PRO A 68 -11.21 -2.29 5.40
CA PRO A 68 -11.30 -3.17 4.22
C PRO A 68 -12.07 -2.55 3.06
N GLU A 69 -13.07 -1.70 3.35
CA GLU A 69 -13.84 -1.03 2.30
C GLU A 69 -12.98 -0.03 1.52
N ASP A 70 -12.10 0.70 2.20
CA ASP A 70 -11.20 1.66 1.56
C ASP A 70 -10.18 0.94 0.67
N TYR A 71 -9.55 -0.11 1.19
CA TYR A 71 -8.60 -0.94 0.44
C TYR A 71 -9.24 -1.53 -0.83
N LEU A 72 -10.46 -2.04 -0.70
CA LEU A 72 -11.23 -2.58 -1.82
C LEU A 72 -11.72 -1.51 -2.80
N SER A 73 -12.05 -0.31 -2.32
CA SER A 73 -12.54 0.79 -3.16
C SER A 73 -11.45 1.34 -4.09
N LEU A 74 -10.19 1.27 -3.67
CA LEU A 74 -9.06 1.79 -4.42
C LEU A 74 -8.61 0.85 -5.55
N ARG A 75 -8.96 -0.44 -5.51
CA ARG A 75 -8.45 -1.44 -6.46
C ARG A 75 -8.65 -1.04 -7.92
N LEU A 76 -7.64 -1.28 -8.74
CA LEU A 76 -7.70 -1.05 -10.18
C LEU A 76 -8.09 -2.36 -10.87
N ILE A 77 -9.30 -2.39 -11.41
CA ILE A 77 -9.80 -3.52 -12.20
C ILE A 77 -9.54 -3.23 -13.67
N LEU A 78 -8.94 -4.18 -14.37
CA LEU A 78 -8.60 -4.06 -15.78
C LEU A 78 -9.23 -5.22 -16.55
N SER A 79 -9.89 -4.93 -17.66
CA SER A 79 -10.44 -5.96 -18.56
C SER A 79 -10.02 -5.68 -20.00
N VAL A 80 -9.67 -6.73 -20.76
CA VAL A 80 -9.40 -6.60 -22.20
C VAL A 80 -10.66 -6.08 -22.90
N GLY A 81 -10.50 -5.11 -23.80
CA GLY A 81 -11.57 -4.40 -24.51
C GLY A 81 -12.18 -3.22 -23.74
N GLU A 82 -11.70 -2.92 -22.54
CA GLU A 82 -12.12 -1.74 -21.78
C GLU A 82 -11.40 -0.48 -22.27
N HIS A 83 -12.15 0.61 -22.44
CA HIS A 83 -11.61 1.91 -22.79
C HIS A 83 -11.07 2.64 -21.54
N ILE A 84 -9.78 2.97 -21.54
CA ILE A 84 -9.10 3.68 -20.45
C ILE A 84 -8.06 4.68 -20.99
N ASP A 85 -8.18 5.92 -20.55
CA ASP A 85 -7.15 6.94 -20.81
C ASP A 85 -5.86 6.60 -20.05
N GLN A 86 -4.73 6.56 -20.75
CA GLN A 86 -3.43 6.23 -20.18
C GLN A 86 -3.08 7.12 -18.97
N ARG A 87 -3.39 8.42 -19.02
CA ARG A 87 -3.09 9.34 -17.92
C ARG A 87 -3.98 9.09 -16.71
N LYS A 88 -5.21 8.60 -16.89
CA LYS A 88 -6.06 8.12 -15.79
C LYS A 88 -5.48 6.85 -15.17
N LEU A 89 -5.04 5.89 -15.99
CA LEU A 89 -4.41 4.66 -15.52
C LEU A 89 -3.16 4.95 -14.67
N ILE A 90 -2.28 5.83 -15.13
CA ILE A 90 -1.08 6.26 -14.39
C ILE A 90 -1.45 6.92 -13.05
N ARG A 91 -2.45 7.80 -13.05
CA ARG A 91 -2.92 8.46 -11.82
C ARG A 91 -3.49 7.45 -10.83
N HIS A 92 -4.30 6.50 -11.29
CA HIS A 92 -4.87 5.46 -10.43
C HIS A 92 -3.76 4.58 -9.82
N LEU A 93 -2.72 4.21 -10.58
CA LEU A 93 -1.56 3.51 -10.03
C LEU A 93 -0.85 4.34 -8.94
N SER A 94 -0.76 5.66 -9.10
CA SER A 94 -0.24 6.55 -8.05
C SER A 94 -1.15 6.59 -6.82
N ASP A 95 -2.48 6.60 -7.00
CA ASP A 95 -3.45 6.52 -5.90
C ASP A 95 -3.34 5.19 -5.13
N LEU A 96 -2.96 4.11 -5.84
CA LEU A 96 -2.61 2.81 -5.26
C LEU A 96 -1.24 2.79 -4.54
N GLN A 97 -0.55 3.93 -4.46
CA GLN A 97 0.78 4.11 -3.86
C GLN A 97 1.92 3.42 -4.63
N TYR A 98 1.74 3.17 -5.93
CA TYR A 98 2.82 2.64 -6.76
C TYR A 98 3.76 3.75 -7.22
N THR A 99 5.05 3.44 -7.25
CA THR A 99 6.08 4.38 -7.70
C THR A 99 6.37 4.18 -9.18
N ARG A 100 6.43 5.26 -9.96
CA ARG A 100 6.92 5.20 -11.35
C ARG A 100 8.44 5.05 -11.36
N ASN A 101 8.97 4.04 -12.04
CA ASN A 101 10.39 3.85 -12.26
C ASN A 101 10.64 3.33 -13.68
N GLU A 102 11.26 4.12 -14.55
CA GLU A 102 11.42 3.76 -15.96
C GLU A 102 12.50 2.70 -16.21
N PHE A 103 13.47 2.61 -15.30
CA PHE A 103 14.66 1.78 -15.42
C PHE A 103 14.43 0.40 -14.83
N GLU A 104 14.03 0.36 -13.57
CA GLU A 104 13.89 -0.87 -12.80
C GLU A 104 12.43 -1.12 -12.45
N LEU A 105 11.96 -2.35 -12.72
CA LEU A 105 10.61 -2.78 -12.37
C LEU A 105 10.68 -3.59 -11.08
N THR A 106 10.72 -2.90 -9.95
CA THR A 106 10.62 -3.50 -8.62
C THR A 106 9.17 -3.66 -8.19
N ARG A 107 8.94 -4.50 -7.17
CA ARG A 107 7.62 -4.76 -6.61
C ARG A 107 6.99 -3.46 -6.09
N GLY A 108 5.71 -3.23 -6.39
CA GLY A 108 5.04 -1.98 -6.05
C GLY A 108 5.47 -0.78 -6.90
N ALA A 109 6.09 -1.03 -8.06
CA ALA A 109 6.44 0.00 -9.03
C ALA A 109 5.77 -0.28 -10.40
N PHE A 110 5.78 0.74 -11.25
CA PHE A 110 5.35 0.62 -12.65
C PHE A 110 6.24 1.46 -13.58
N ARG A 111 6.23 1.12 -14.86
CA ARG A 111 6.93 1.85 -15.92
C ARG A 111 6.05 1.98 -17.14
N VAL A 112 6.31 3.01 -17.94
CA VAL A 112 5.55 3.34 -19.15
C VAL A 112 6.51 3.40 -20.32
N ARG A 113 6.17 2.71 -21.42
CA ARG A 113 6.96 2.68 -22.67
C ARG A 113 5.99 2.77 -23.86
N GLY A 114 5.76 3.98 -24.35
CA GLY A 114 4.74 4.23 -25.38
C GLY A 114 3.35 3.84 -24.85
N GLU A 115 2.68 2.92 -25.55
CA GLU A 115 1.36 2.40 -25.17
C GLU A 115 1.40 1.19 -24.23
N VAL A 116 2.60 0.80 -23.77
CA VAL A 116 2.78 -0.33 -22.86
C VAL A 116 3.05 0.16 -21.44
N LEU A 117 2.27 -0.34 -20.49
CA LEU A 117 2.51 -0.15 -19.06
C LEU A 117 2.86 -1.50 -18.43
N ASP A 118 4.05 -1.59 -17.85
CA ASP A 118 4.41 -2.72 -17.00
C ASP A 118 4.22 -2.31 -15.54
N VAL A 119 3.47 -3.09 -14.78
CA VAL A 119 3.20 -2.91 -13.36
C VAL A 119 3.68 -4.16 -12.65
N PHE A 120 4.41 -4.03 -11.55
CA PHE A 120 4.72 -5.18 -10.68
C PHE A 120 3.85 -5.09 -9.42
N PRO A 121 2.73 -5.85 -9.35
CA PRO A 121 1.80 -5.79 -8.23
C PRO A 121 2.49 -6.08 -6.90
N ALA A 122 2.19 -5.27 -5.88
CA ALA A 122 2.86 -5.34 -4.59
C ALA A 122 2.59 -6.65 -3.84
N GLU A 123 1.46 -7.30 -4.13
CA GLU A 123 1.08 -8.58 -3.56
C GLU A 123 1.55 -9.79 -4.38
N SER A 124 2.08 -9.56 -5.58
CA SER A 124 2.59 -10.62 -6.45
C SER A 124 3.99 -11.04 -6.03
N ASP A 125 4.23 -12.35 -5.97
CA ASP A 125 5.56 -12.85 -5.65
C ASP A 125 6.49 -12.83 -6.88
N THR A 126 6.04 -13.40 -7.99
CA THR A 126 6.92 -13.69 -9.14
C THR A 126 6.49 -13.03 -10.46
N GLU A 127 5.28 -12.45 -10.53
CA GLU A 127 4.68 -12.07 -11.81
C GLU A 127 4.36 -10.58 -11.87
N ALA A 128 4.85 -9.92 -12.91
CA ALA A 128 4.42 -8.57 -13.27
C ALA A 128 3.31 -8.63 -14.33
N LEU A 129 2.55 -7.55 -14.41
CA LEU A 129 1.48 -7.34 -15.38
C LEU A 129 1.94 -6.36 -16.45
N ARG A 130 1.82 -6.76 -17.71
CA ARG A 130 1.91 -5.88 -18.87
C ARG A 130 0.51 -5.54 -19.36
N ILE A 131 0.24 -4.25 -19.52
CA ILE A 131 -0.98 -3.66 -20.05
C ILE A 131 -0.61 -3.01 -21.38
N GLU A 132 -1.13 -3.55 -22.48
CA GLU A 132 -0.93 -3.00 -23.82
C GLU A 132 -2.18 -2.22 -24.22
N LEU A 133 -2.01 -0.93 -24.50
CA LEU A 133 -3.07 -0.03 -24.94
C LEU A 133 -2.99 0.17 -26.46
N PHE A 134 -4.15 0.40 -27.08
CA PHE A 134 -4.23 0.88 -28.47
C PHE A 134 -5.44 1.80 -28.61
N ASP A 135 -5.22 3.02 -29.08
CA ASP A 135 -6.28 4.04 -29.25
C ASP A 135 -7.17 4.24 -28.00
N GLY A 136 -6.58 4.09 -26.81
CA GLY A 136 -7.28 4.20 -25.53
C GLY A 136 -8.01 2.93 -25.06
N ASP A 137 -7.92 1.81 -25.78
CA ASP A 137 -8.47 0.52 -25.35
C ASP A 137 -7.39 -0.43 -24.83
N ILE A 138 -7.73 -1.24 -23.83
CA ILE A 138 -6.86 -2.34 -23.37
C ILE A 138 -6.94 -3.48 -24.38
N GLU A 139 -5.92 -3.64 -25.22
CA GLU A 139 -5.86 -4.76 -26.18
C GLU A 139 -5.40 -6.06 -25.52
N GLN A 140 -4.42 -5.98 -24.62
CA GLN A 140 -3.83 -7.17 -24.03
C GLN A 140 -3.39 -6.96 -22.60
N LEU A 141 -3.70 -7.95 -21.75
CA LEU A 141 -3.11 -8.10 -20.43
C LEU A 141 -2.26 -9.38 -20.42
N THR A 142 -0.97 -9.23 -20.13
CA THR A 142 -0.01 -10.35 -20.11
C THR A 142 0.72 -10.38 -18.78
N LEU A 143 0.72 -11.53 -18.11
CA LEU A 143 1.59 -11.78 -16.98
C LEU A 143 2.95 -12.26 -17.47
N PHE A 144 4.01 -11.72 -16.91
CA PHE A 144 5.38 -11.98 -17.32
C PHE A 144 6.33 -11.99 -16.12
N ASP A 145 7.48 -12.62 -16.29
CA ASP A 145 8.57 -12.59 -15.30
C ASP A 145 9.29 -11.22 -15.35
N PRO A 146 9.29 -10.42 -14.26
CA PRO A 146 9.88 -9.09 -14.25
C PRO A 146 11.40 -9.07 -14.41
N LEU A 147 12.09 -10.17 -14.09
CA LEU A 147 13.55 -10.32 -14.17
C LEU A 147 13.99 -10.73 -15.57
N THR A 148 13.33 -11.73 -16.17
CA THR A 148 13.72 -12.28 -17.48
C THR A 148 12.97 -11.63 -18.66
N GLY A 149 11.79 -11.06 -18.41
CA GLY A 149 10.89 -10.57 -19.44
C GLY A 149 10.08 -11.66 -20.15
N GLU A 150 10.19 -12.92 -19.72
CA GLU A 150 9.47 -14.05 -20.31
C GLU A 150 7.96 -13.91 -20.10
N ARG A 151 7.19 -14.02 -21.19
CA ARG A 151 5.73 -14.02 -21.11
C ARG A 151 5.25 -15.34 -20.53
N LEU A 152 4.48 -15.29 -19.45
CA LEU A 152 3.96 -16.47 -18.76
C LEU A 152 2.58 -16.85 -19.28
N ARG A 153 1.61 -15.92 -19.20
CA ARG A 153 0.23 -16.15 -19.66
C ARG A 153 -0.53 -14.86 -19.93
N GLY A 154 -1.52 -14.92 -20.81
CA GLY A 154 -2.51 -13.85 -20.98
C GLY A 154 -3.58 -13.89 -19.89
N ALA A 155 -4.20 -12.74 -19.61
CA ALA A 155 -5.35 -12.62 -18.74
C ALA A 155 -6.48 -11.84 -19.46
N ALA A 156 -7.72 -12.29 -19.35
CA ALA A 156 -8.86 -11.51 -19.85
C ALA A 156 -9.20 -10.35 -18.90
N ARG A 157 -8.90 -10.53 -17.61
CA ARG A 157 -9.14 -9.56 -16.54
C ARG A 157 -8.05 -9.69 -15.49
N TYR A 158 -7.60 -8.56 -14.96
CA TYR A 158 -6.67 -8.49 -13.82
C TYR A 158 -7.13 -7.44 -12.80
N THR A 159 -6.74 -7.59 -11.55
CA THR A 159 -7.02 -6.57 -10.52
C THR A 159 -5.73 -6.27 -9.77
N VAL A 160 -5.31 -5.02 -9.82
CA VAL A 160 -4.16 -4.50 -9.08
C VAL A 160 -4.66 -3.92 -7.76
N TYR A 161 -4.05 -4.36 -6.65
CA TYR A 161 -4.39 -3.92 -5.31
C TYR A 161 -3.41 -2.84 -4.81
N PRO A 162 -3.80 -2.03 -3.79
CA PRO A 162 -2.91 -1.03 -3.21
C PRO A 162 -1.61 -1.64 -2.68
N LYS A 163 -0.51 -0.87 -2.80
CA LYS A 163 0.82 -1.27 -2.32
C LYS A 163 0.89 -1.44 -0.80
N THR A 164 -0.02 -0.84 -0.05
CA THR A 164 -0.02 -0.85 1.41
C THR A 164 -1.43 -1.05 1.97
N HIS A 165 -1.53 -1.72 3.12
CA HIS A 165 -2.79 -1.88 3.87
C HIS A 165 -3.37 -0.57 4.40
N TYR A 166 -2.60 0.51 4.40
CA TYR A 166 -3.00 1.83 4.92
C TYR A 166 -3.34 2.83 3.80
N ALA A 167 -3.45 2.37 2.56
CA ALA A 167 -3.85 3.21 1.45
C ALA A 167 -5.26 3.77 1.72
N THR A 168 -5.40 5.08 1.59
CA THR A 168 -6.63 5.82 1.86
C THR A 168 -6.89 6.85 0.77
N THR A 169 -8.14 7.29 0.65
CA THR A 169 -8.51 8.29 -0.36
C THR A 169 -8.00 9.68 0.03
N ARG A 170 -7.75 10.53 -0.97
CA ARG A 170 -7.35 11.92 -0.74
C ARG A 170 -8.36 12.68 0.13
N GLU A 171 -9.66 12.42 -0.05
CA GLU A 171 -10.72 13.02 0.74
C GLU A 171 -10.59 12.68 2.23
N ARG A 172 -10.41 11.39 2.56
CA ARG A 172 -10.19 10.95 3.95
C ARG A 172 -8.92 11.56 4.54
N THR A 173 -7.84 11.65 3.77
CA THR A 173 -6.60 12.30 4.22
C THR A 173 -6.85 13.76 4.58
N LEU A 174 -7.53 14.53 3.73
CA LEU A 174 -7.81 15.94 3.98
C LEU A 174 -8.72 16.13 5.20
N SER A 175 -9.79 15.33 5.30
CA SER A 175 -10.67 15.35 6.47
C SER A 175 -9.92 14.99 7.76
N GLY A 176 -9.01 14.02 7.72
CA GLY A 176 -8.17 13.65 8.86
C GLY A 176 -7.23 14.77 9.28
N VAL A 177 -6.62 15.48 8.32
CA VAL A 177 -5.77 16.64 8.61
C VAL A 177 -6.54 17.74 9.32
N ASP A 178 -7.78 18.01 8.91
CA ASP A 178 -8.59 19.05 9.55
C ASP A 178 -9.01 18.65 10.97
N ALA A 179 -9.39 17.39 11.19
CA ALA A 179 -9.68 16.87 12.52
C ALA A 179 -8.47 16.92 13.46
N ILE A 180 -7.27 16.57 12.96
CA ILE A 180 -6.02 16.64 13.73
C ILE A 180 -5.72 18.08 14.16
N LYS A 181 -5.97 19.08 13.30
CA LYS A 181 -5.77 20.49 13.65
C LYS A 181 -6.73 20.95 14.76
N GLU A 182 -7.97 20.49 14.72
CA GLU A 182 -8.97 20.78 15.76
C GLU A 182 -8.54 20.15 17.09
N GLU A 183 -8.19 18.87 17.10
CA GLU A 183 -7.70 18.16 18.30
C GLU A 183 -6.42 18.80 18.85
N LEU A 184 -5.48 19.19 17.98
CA LEU A 184 -4.25 19.86 18.38
C LEU A 184 -4.53 21.18 19.12
N LYS A 185 -5.49 21.97 18.63
CA LYS A 185 -5.88 23.22 19.28
C LYS A 185 -6.44 22.96 20.69
N GLU A 186 -7.35 22.01 20.82
CA GLU A 186 -7.92 21.62 22.12
C GLU A 186 -6.82 21.11 23.07
N ARG A 187 -5.89 20.32 22.56
CA ARG A 187 -4.78 19.77 23.35
C ARG A 187 -3.82 20.85 23.84
N LEU A 188 -3.50 21.84 23.01
CA LEU A 188 -2.66 22.97 23.40
C LEU A 188 -3.33 23.81 24.49
N GLU A 189 -4.64 24.09 24.39
CA GLU A 189 -5.39 24.81 25.43
C GLU A 189 -5.37 24.06 26.78
N GLN A 190 -5.50 22.73 26.78
CA GLN A 190 -5.36 21.90 27.98
C GLN A 190 -3.95 22.00 28.59
N LEU A 191 -2.90 21.97 27.78
CA LEU A 191 -1.52 22.03 28.26
C LEU A 191 -1.19 23.42 28.82
N TYR A 192 -1.62 24.50 28.15
CA TYR A 192 -1.43 25.87 28.63
C TYR A 192 -2.18 26.12 29.94
N SER A 193 -3.44 25.68 30.06
CA SER A 193 -4.21 25.82 31.30
C SER A 193 -3.63 25.01 32.47
N ALA A 194 -2.93 23.90 32.18
CA ALA A 194 -2.18 23.11 33.15
C ALA A 194 -0.75 23.62 33.42
N ASN A 195 -0.36 24.76 32.82
CA ASN A 195 0.98 25.35 32.89
C ASN A 195 2.11 24.41 32.40
N LYS A 196 1.80 23.50 31.46
CA LYS A 196 2.71 22.53 30.83
C LYS A 196 3.33 23.09 29.55
N LEU A 197 4.13 24.14 29.71
CA LEU A 197 4.65 24.93 28.59
C LEU A 197 5.66 24.17 27.72
N VAL A 198 6.45 23.27 28.34
CA VAL A 198 7.46 22.47 27.63
C VAL A 198 6.78 21.43 26.74
N GLU A 199 5.76 20.75 27.26
CA GLU A 199 4.97 19.78 26.49
C GLU A 199 4.12 20.44 25.41
N ALA A 200 3.66 21.68 25.62
CA ALA A 200 3.00 22.44 24.56
C ALA A 200 3.99 22.81 23.44
N HIS A 201 5.25 23.11 23.79
CA HIS A 201 6.28 23.47 22.82
C HIS A 201 6.71 22.29 21.93
N SER A 202 6.59 21.04 22.38
CA SER A 202 6.93 19.87 21.55
C SER A 202 5.97 19.62 20.38
N PHE A 203 4.85 20.33 20.30
CA PHE A 203 3.92 20.26 19.16
C PHE A 203 4.18 21.34 18.09
N ALA A 204 5.09 22.29 18.35
CA ALA A 204 5.42 23.40 17.45
C ALA A 204 6.60 23.05 16.53
#